data_AF-A0A1H7VD76-F1
#
_entry.id   AF-A0A1H7VD76-F1
#
_cell.length_a   1.000
_cell.length_b   1.000
_cell.length_c   1.000
_cell.angle_alpha   90.00
_cell.angle_beta   90.00
_cell.angle_gamma   90.00
#
_symmetry.space_group_name_H-M   'P 1'
#
loop_
_entity.id
_entity.type
_entity.pdbx_description
1 polymer ?
#
loop_
_entity_poly.entity_id
_entity_poly.type
_entity_poly.pdbx_seq_one_letter_code
_entity_poly.pdbx_strand_id
1 'polypeptide(L)'
;MARADRENATPRMTQTMRWFGPNDPVPLAHIRQAGASEVVTALHDLPNGVVWEAEHIASRKTMIAAAGLGWTVVESLPVHEAIKTRGDGWDHLIDSYRRSIANLGANGITTVTYNFMPLLDWTRTDLAWELPDGACALRFEWDAVAVYDIHILRRPGAADDYAPDAQERAAQRFAAMDEAARHALERTIIAGLPGSEESFSSPEFLRALDAYRHTDADQLRANQVAFLEAVCPAAEEAGVQLVVHPDDPPFPIFGLPRVVSTERDVAALFARVPSRANGLCFCTGSFGARLDNDLPGMVRRLGSRIGFLHLRAVAHEAERVFHEAEHLGGDAQMAAVVAEIVALSAREQRAIPMRPDHGHQLADDLQKTTNPGYSLIGRLRGLAELRGLEHGLIHARQMTGATA
;
A
#
# COMPACT_ATOMS: atom_id res chain seq x y z
N MET A 1 0.43 -27.13 28.81
CA MET A 1 0.42 -27.58 27.40
C MET A 1 1.67 -28.40 27.17
N ALA A 2 1.50 -29.66 26.76
CA ALA A 2 2.58 -30.60 26.59
C ALA A 2 3.46 -30.21 25.39
N ARG A 3 4.70 -30.69 25.35
CA ARG A 3 5.69 -30.36 24.31
C ARG A 3 5.23 -30.73 22.89
N ALA A 4 4.32 -31.69 22.77
CA ALA A 4 3.68 -32.11 21.51
C ALA A 4 2.61 -31.12 20.98
N ASP A 5 2.00 -30.28 21.83
CA ASP A 5 1.00 -29.28 21.40
C ASP A 5 1.62 -28.09 20.65
N ARG A 6 2.94 -27.91 20.76
CA ARG A 6 3.65 -26.78 20.13
C ARG A 6 4.02 -27.03 18.67
N GLU A 7 4.11 -28.29 18.24
CA GLU A 7 4.53 -28.64 16.88
C GLU A 7 3.41 -28.53 15.84
N ASN A 8 2.16 -28.28 16.25
CA ASN A 8 0.99 -28.10 15.38
C ASN A 8 0.25 -26.76 15.57
N ALA A 9 0.86 -25.79 16.25
CA ALA A 9 0.22 -24.49 16.49
C ALA A 9 0.19 -23.65 15.20
N THR A 10 -0.98 -23.19 14.79
CA THR A 10 -1.12 -22.26 13.65
C THR A 10 -0.23 -21.04 13.85
N PRO A 11 0.74 -20.76 12.96
CA PRO A 11 1.55 -19.56 13.03
C PRO A 11 0.68 -18.32 12.96
N ARG A 12 0.97 -17.34 13.83
CA ARG A 12 0.30 -16.04 13.84
C ARG A 12 1.00 -15.09 12.89
N MET A 13 0.27 -14.11 12.37
CA MET A 13 0.81 -13.02 11.59
C MET A 13 1.87 -12.26 12.41
N THR A 14 2.93 -11.83 11.73
CA THR A 14 3.92 -10.92 12.34
C THR A 14 3.34 -9.52 12.31
N GLN A 15 3.00 -8.99 13.49
CA GLN A 15 2.37 -7.68 13.61
C GLN A 15 3.40 -6.56 13.46
N THR A 16 3.21 -5.73 12.45
CA THR A 16 4.11 -4.63 12.12
C THR A 16 3.36 -3.30 12.05
N MET A 17 4.10 -2.18 12.11
CA MET A 17 3.56 -0.86 11.77
C MET A 17 4.57 -0.09 10.92
N ARG A 18 4.08 0.71 9.97
CA ARG A 18 4.93 1.58 9.15
C ARG A 18 5.52 2.71 10.01
N TRP A 19 6.81 2.96 9.85
CA TRP A 19 7.57 4.03 10.49
C TRP A 19 8.45 4.72 9.45
N PHE A 20 8.35 6.04 9.33
CA PHE A 20 9.01 6.82 8.27
C PHE A 20 10.46 7.21 8.58
N GLY A 21 11.00 6.77 9.72
CA GLY A 21 12.36 7.10 10.14
C GLY A 21 12.42 8.14 11.25
N PRO A 22 13.62 8.70 11.53
CA PRO A 22 13.85 9.55 12.70
C PRO A 22 12.94 10.79 12.82
N ASN A 23 12.39 11.26 11.70
CA ASN A 23 11.52 12.44 11.64
C ASN A 23 10.02 12.09 11.73
N ASP A 24 9.67 10.81 11.86
CA ASP A 24 8.27 10.39 12.04
C ASP A 24 7.75 10.95 13.38
N PRO A 25 6.60 11.66 13.41
CA PRO A 25 6.00 12.13 14.66
C PRO A 25 5.62 11.00 15.62
N VAL A 26 5.56 9.74 15.14
CA VAL A 26 5.33 8.55 15.95
C VAL A 26 6.66 7.90 16.35
N PRO A 27 7.06 7.98 17.64
CA PRO A 27 8.28 7.34 18.13
C PRO A 27 8.20 5.81 18.09
N LEU A 28 9.34 5.14 17.84
CA LEU A 28 9.45 3.67 17.88
C LEU A 28 8.95 3.05 19.21
N ALA A 29 9.17 3.73 20.33
CA ALA A 29 8.69 3.27 21.64
C ALA A 29 7.15 3.14 21.67
N HIS A 30 6.43 4.04 20.99
CA HIS A 30 4.97 4.00 20.90
C HIS A 30 4.49 2.88 19.97
N ILE A 31 5.22 2.63 18.86
CA ILE A 31 4.93 1.48 17.98
C ILE A 31 5.07 0.15 18.75
N ARG A 32 6.10 0.03 19.59
CA ARG A 32 6.26 -1.13 20.48
C ARG A 32 5.11 -1.24 21.48
N GLN A 33 4.65 -0.13 22.05
CA GLN A 33 3.49 -0.09 22.97
C GLN A 33 2.16 -0.46 22.28
N ALA A 34 2.02 -0.19 20.98
CA ALA A 34 0.88 -0.67 20.19
C ALA A 34 0.86 -2.20 20.01
N GLY A 35 1.95 -2.88 20.37
CA GLY A 35 2.10 -4.33 20.31
C GLY A 35 2.63 -4.85 18.98
N ALA A 36 3.21 -4.00 18.14
CA ALA A 36 3.99 -4.44 17.00
C ALA A 36 5.32 -5.05 17.47
N SER A 37 5.74 -6.16 16.86
CA SER A 37 7.04 -6.78 17.12
C SER A 37 8.12 -6.26 16.16
N GLU A 38 7.70 -5.73 15.02
CA GLU A 38 8.58 -5.19 13.98
C GLU A 38 8.02 -3.89 13.40
N VAL A 39 8.87 -3.16 12.69
CA VAL A 39 8.45 -2.03 11.86
C VAL A 39 8.59 -2.35 10.38
N VAL A 40 7.78 -1.67 9.60
CA VAL A 40 7.96 -1.55 8.15
C VAL A 40 8.53 -0.16 7.89
N THR A 41 9.63 -0.05 7.17
CA THR A 41 10.25 1.25 6.89
C THR A 41 10.99 1.22 5.56
N ALA A 42 11.44 2.40 5.12
CA ALA A 42 12.27 2.61 3.95
C ALA A 42 13.29 3.73 4.23
N LEU A 43 14.28 3.87 3.35
CA LEU A 43 15.29 4.92 3.43
C LEU A 43 14.83 6.16 2.62
N HIS A 44 13.78 6.83 3.11
CA HIS A 44 13.17 8.00 2.46
C HIS A 44 14.11 9.21 2.31
N ASP A 45 15.25 9.19 3.01
CA ASP A 45 16.31 10.16 2.88
C ASP A 45 17.19 9.97 1.63
N LEU A 46 17.06 8.83 0.93
CA LEU A 46 17.79 8.53 -0.29
C LEU A 46 16.94 8.82 -1.54
N PRO A 47 17.50 9.46 -2.59
CA PRO A 47 16.77 9.71 -3.83
C PRO A 47 16.34 8.43 -4.57
N ASN A 48 15.28 8.51 -5.36
CA ASN A 48 14.82 7.38 -6.19
C ASN A 48 15.90 6.92 -7.17
N GLY A 49 16.03 5.60 -7.35
CA GLY A 49 16.97 4.99 -8.30
C GLY A 49 18.42 4.89 -7.81
N VAL A 50 18.77 5.45 -6.64
CA VAL A 50 20.10 5.26 -6.06
C VAL A 50 20.21 3.91 -5.36
N VAL A 51 21.45 3.39 -5.29
CA VAL A 51 21.74 2.16 -4.55
C VAL A 51 21.58 2.43 -3.05
N TRP A 52 20.82 1.57 -2.38
CA TRP A 52 20.76 1.53 -0.93
C TRP A 52 21.98 0.77 -0.42
N GLU A 53 23.03 1.52 -0.11
CA GLU A 53 24.28 0.95 0.40
C GLU A 53 24.07 0.23 1.74
N ALA A 54 24.81 -0.86 1.94
CA ALA A 54 24.66 -1.75 3.10
C ALA A 54 24.80 -0.99 4.44
N GLU A 55 25.61 0.05 4.49
CA GLU A 55 25.80 0.89 5.69
C GLU A 55 24.52 1.63 6.10
N HIS A 56 23.78 2.22 5.16
CA HIS A 56 22.54 2.91 5.46
C HIS A 56 21.47 1.95 6.01
N ILE A 57 21.39 0.76 5.42
CA ILE A 57 20.49 -0.31 5.88
C ILE A 57 20.89 -0.77 7.28
N ALA A 58 22.16 -1.05 7.52
CA ALA A 58 22.66 -1.50 8.83
C ALA A 58 22.44 -0.45 9.93
N SER A 59 22.65 0.84 9.60
CA SER A 59 22.40 1.96 10.51
C SER A 59 20.93 2.03 10.91
N ARG A 60 20.01 2.01 9.93
CA ARG A 60 18.56 2.01 10.19
C ARG A 60 18.14 0.78 11.01
N LYS A 61 18.67 -0.40 10.69
CA LYS A 61 18.38 -1.64 11.42
C LYS A 61 18.85 -1.60 12.87
N THR A 62 20.04 -1.03 13.12
CA THR A 62 20.58 -0.84 14.47
C THR A 62 19.69 0.06 15.31
N MET A 63 19.22 1.17 14.74
CA MET A 63 18.30 2.10 15.43
C MET A 63 16.98 1.42 15.83
N ILE A 64 16.41 0.63 14.93
CA ILE A 64 15.16 -0.11 15.18
C ILE A 64 15.38 -1.19 16.25
N ALA A 65 16.47 -1.94 16.15
CA ALA A 65 16.84 -2.96 17.14
C ALA A 65 17.06 -2.38 18.54
N ALA A 66 17.65 -1.18 18.63
CA ALA A 66 17.83 -0.48 19.92
C ALA A 66 16.49 -0.11 20.59
N ALA A 67 15.41 0.06 19.81
CA ALA A 67 14.06 0.24 20.34
C ALA A 67 13.38 -1.09 20.73
N GLY A 68 14.01 -2.24 20.49
CA GLY A 68 13.46 -3.56 20.75
C GLY A 68 12.45 -4.03 19.71
N LEU A 69 12.58 -3.56 18.47
CA LEU A 69 11.74 -3.94 17.32
C LEU A 69 12.61 -4.63 16.25
N GLY A 70 11.99 -5.49 15.45
CA GLY A 70 12.61 -6.03 14.23
C GLY A 70 12.36 -5.17 12.99
N TRP A 71 13.11 -5.45 11.92
CA TRP A 71 12.85 -4.92 10.58
C TRP A 71 13.18 -6.00 9.56
N THR A 72 12.14 -6.54 8.92
CA THR A 72 12.23 -7.57 7.87
C THR A 72 11.49 -7.22 6.58
N VAL A 73 10.61 -6.20 6.64
CA VAL A 73 9.80 -5.72 5.51
C VAL A 73 10.21 -4.29 5.16
N VAL A 74 10.53 -4.06 3.89
CA VAL A 74 10.72 -2.71 3.30
C VAL A 74 9.41 -2.24 2.67
N GLU A 75 9.05 -0.97 2.89
CA GLU A 75 7.95 -0.31 2.18
C GLU A 75 8.23 1.20 2.00
N SER A 76 8.71 1.66 0.84
CA SER A 76 9.01 0.88 -0.39
C SER A 76 10.48 0.97 -0.80
N LEU A 77 10.90 0.05 -1.66
CA LEU A 77 12.06 0.29 -2.51
C LEU A 77 11.51 0.92 -3.81
N PRO A 78 11.71 2.24 -4.05
CA PRO A 78 11.05 2.94 -5.15
C PRO A 78 11.45 2.40 -6.52
N VAL A 79 10.44 2.11 -7.35
CA VAL A 79 10.64 1.86 -8.77
C VAL A 79 10.64 3.21 -9.50
N HIS A 80 11.78 3.60 -10.05
CA HIS A 80 11.95 4.86 -10.75
C HIS A 80 11.04 4.97 -12.00
N GLU A 81 10.52 6.16 -12.32
CA GLU A 81 9.58 6.38 -13.44
C GLU A 81 10.14 5.91 -14.80
N ALA A 82 11.42 6.14 -15.08
CA ALA A 82 12.09 5.60 -16.28
C ALA A 82 12.07 4.06 -16.37
N ILE A 83 11.96 3.32 -15.25
CA ILE A 83 11.71 1.88 -15.29
C ILE A 83 10.28 1.60 -15.77
N LYS A 84 9.30 2.34 -15.22
CA LYS A 84 7.87 2.19 -15.53
C LYS A 84 7.55 2.55 -16.99
N THR A 85 8.24 3.53 -17.56
CA THR A 85 8.07 3.96 -18.96
C THR A 85 9.03 3.27 -19.95
N ARG A 86 9.99 2.45 -19.48
CA ARG A 86 11.11 1.97 -20.30
C ARG A 86 11.88 3.10 -20.99
N GLY A 87 12.08 4.20 -20.26
CA GLY A 87 12.82 5.37 -20.70
C GLY A 87 14.34 5.25 -20.56
N ASP A 88 15.02 6.37 -20.76
CA ASP A 88 16.48 6.45 -20.70
C ASP A 88 17.04 6.05 -19.33
N GLY A 89 18.18 5.37 -19.33
CA GLY A 89 18.86 4.93 -18.10
C GLY A 89 18.27 3.66 -17.47
N TRP A 90 17.33 2.98 -18.14
CA TRP A 90 16.69 1.75 -17.65
C TRP A 90 17.69 0.71 -17.14
N ASP A 91 18.72 0.37 -17.93
CA ASP A 91 19.72 -0.65 -17.54
C ASP A 91 20.46 -0.28 -16.25
N HIS A 92 20.84 0.99 -16.11
CA HIS A 92 21.52 1.48 -14.92
C HIS A 92 20.60 1.45 -13.70
N LEU A 93 19.34 1.88 -13.84
CA LEU A 93 18.37 1.87 -12.76
C LEU A 93 18.04 0.44 -12.31
N ILE A 94 17.97 -0.51 -13.23
CA ILE A 94 17.80 -1.94 -12.93
C ILE A 94 19.01 -2.48 -12.16
N ASP A 95 20.25 -2.15 -12.57
CA ASP A 95 21.45 -2.52 -11.82
C ASP A 95 21.43 -1.97 -10.39
N SER A 96 21.09 -0.68 -10.25
CA SER A 96 20.96 -0.04 -8.94
C SER A 96 19.91 -0.74 -8.07
N TYR A 97 18.75 -1.07 -8.63
CA TYR A 97 17.67 -1.77 -7.93
C TYR A 97 18.10 -3.17 -7.49
N ARG A 98 18.79 -3.93 -8.36
CA ARG A 98 19.33 -5.27 -8.03
C ARG A 98 20.37 -5.21 -6.91
N ARG A 99 21.28 -4.21 -6.94
CA ARG A 99 22.26 -3.99 -5.88
C ARG A 99 21.60 -3.66 -4.55
N SER A 100 20.56 -2.81 -4.55
CA SER A 100 19.75 -2.53 -3.36
C SER A 100 19.09 -3.79 -2.81
N ILE A 101 18.49 -4.65 -3.66
CA ILE A 101 17.92 -5.93 -3.22
C ILE A 101 18.99 -6.83 -2.58
N ALA A 102 20.16 -6.95 -3.20
CA ALA A 102 21.25 -7.77 -2.66
C ALA A 102 21.73 -7.26 -1.29
N ASN A 103 21.90 -5.94 -1.15
CA ASN A 103 22.29 -5.31 0.12
C ASN A 103 21.22 -5.49 1.21
N LEU A 104 19.93 -5.42 0.84
CA LEU A 104 18.81 -5.66 1.75
C LEU A 104 18.80 -7.11 2.24
N GLY A 105 18.91 -8.09 1.33
CA GLY A 105 18.98 -9.51 1.68
C GLY A 105 20.18 -9.85 2.54
N ALA A 106 21.37 -9.30 2.24
CA ALA A 106 22.56 -9.45 3.06
C ALA A 106 22.40 -8.87 4.49
N ASN A 107 21.51 -7.90 4.66
CA ASN A 107 21.13 -7.34 5.96
C ASN A 107 19.90 -8.01 6.57
N GLY A 108 19.48 -9.18 6.07
CA GLY A 108 18.39 -9.99 6.65
C GLY A 108 17.00 -9.39 6.46
N ILE A 109 16.80 -8.52 5.47
CA ILE A 109 15.48 -8.16 4.97
C ILE A 109 15.00 -9.30 4.07
N THR A 110 13.76 -9.74 4.25
CA THR A 110 13.20 -10.89 3.51
C THR A 110 12.06 -10.49 2.59
N THR A 111 11.45 -9.33 2.81
CA THR A 111 10.30 -8.85 2.03
C THR A 111 10.53 -7.40 1.60
N VAL A 112 10.38 -7.12 0.31
CA VAL A 112 10.50 -5.76 -0.24
C VAL A 112 9.22 -5.42 -0.97
N THR A 113 8.47 -4.48 -0.41
CA THR A 113 7.25 -3.95 -1.01
C THR A 113 7.61 -2.89 -2.03
N TYR A 114 6.93 -2.94 -3.18
CA TYR A 114 7.04 -1.93 -4.23
C TYR A 114 5.66 -1.75 -4.89
N ASN A 115 5.49 -0.67 -5.66
CA ASN A 115 4.35 -0.52 -6.55
C ASN A 115 4.81 -0.14 -7.96
N PHE A 116 3.90 -0.24 -8.92
CA PHE A 116 4.13 0.15 -10.31
C PHE A 116 3.14 1.23 -10.77
N MET A 117 2.64 2.01 -9.80
CA MET A 117 1.70 3.11 -10.03
C MET A 117 2.42 4.26 -10.75
N PRO A 118 1.94 4.75 -11.89
CA PRO A 118 2.62 5.80 -12.65
C PRO A 118 2.43 7.18 -11.98
N LEU A 119 3.53 7.90 -11.77
CA LEU A 119 3.63 9.26 -11.21
C LEU A 119 3.06 9.44 -9.79
N LEU A 120 1.74 9.26 -9.63
CA LEU A 120 1.08 9.34 -8.35
C LEU A 120 1.04 7.95 -7.73
N ASP A 121 1.44 7.85 -6.46
CA ASP A 121 1.32 6.63 -5.67
C ASP A 121 -0.18 6.42 -5.30
N TRP A 122 -0.48 6.31 -4.02
CA TRP A 122 -1.85 6.30 -3.52
C TRP A 122 -2.47 7.71 -3.51
N THR A 123 -3.77 7.81 -3.86
CA THR A 123 -4.45 9.10 -4.07
C THR A 123 -5.73 9.24 -3.22
N ARG A 124 -5.92 10.41 -2.61
CA ARG A 124 -7.14 10.82 -1.89
C ARG A 124 -7.52 12.24 -2.32
N THR A 125 -8.75 12.65 -2.04
CA THR A 125 -9.27 14.00 -2.36
C THR A 125 -9.61 14.81 -1.11
N ASP A 126 -9.66 14.15 0.06
CA ASP A 126 -9.78 14.77 1.37
C ASP A 126 -8.94 13.98 2.39
N LEU A 127 -8.18 14.69 3.21
CA LEU A 127 -7.26 14.13 4.20
C LEU A 127 -7.75 14.29 5.64
N ALA A 128 -8.86 14.99 5.85
CA ALA A 128 -9.42 15.30 7.16
C ALA A 128 -10.96 15.21 7.14
N TRP A 129 -11.51 14.22 6.43
CA TRP A 129 -12.95 14.00 6.32
C TRP A 129 -13.53 13.64 7.69
N GLU A 130 -14.41 14.47 8.23
CA GLU A 130 -14.99 14.29 9.56
C GLU A 130 -16.03 13.16 9.56
N LEU A 131 -15.86 12.22 10.49
CA LEU A 131 -16.79 11.14 10.76
C LEU A 131 -17.84 11.57 11.80
N PRO A 132 -19.01 10.88 11.89
CA PRO A 132 -20.07 11.24 12.82
C PRO A 132 -19.69 11.28 14.31
N ASP A 133 -18.60 10.61 14.69
CA ASP A 133 -18.06 10.58 16.06
C ASP A 133 -16.99 11.66 16.33
N GLY A 134 -16.69 12.51 15.35
CA GLY A 134 -15.69 13.58 15.42
C GLY A 134 -14.26 13.13 15.08
N ALA A 135 -14.05 11.88 14.67
CA ALA A 135 -12.79 11.42 14.10
C ALA A 135 -12.56 11.99 12.69
N CYS A 136 -11.31 11.98 12.20
CA CYS A 136 -11.02 12.27 10.80
C CYS A 136 -10.53 11.04 10.04
N ALA A 137 -11.05 10.83 8.84
CA ALA A 137 -10.67 9.80 7.89
C ALA A 137 -10.09 10.41 6.60
N LEU A 138 -9.41 9.57 5.81
CA LEU A 138 -9.08 9.94 4.43
C LEU A 138 -10.25 9.54 3.53
N ARG A 139 -10.52 10.35 2.50
CA ARG A 139 -11.63 10.11 1.57
C ARG A 139 -11.21 10.34 0.13
N PHE A 140 -11.75 9.54 -0.77
CA PHE A 140 -11.61 9.65 -2.21
C PHE A 140 -12.99 9.88 -2.83
N GLU A 141 -13.08 10.85 -3.74
CA GLU A 141 -14.30 11.14 -4.47
C GLU A 141 -14.00 11.40 -5.96
N TRP A 142 -14.64 10.64 -6.83
CA TRP A 142 -14.46 10.75 -8.28
C TRP A 142 -14.76 12.14 -8.85
N ASP A 143 -15.83 12.79 -8.39
CA ASP A 143 -16.17 14.12 -8.87
C ASP A 143 -15.12 15.18 -8.44
N ALA A 144 -14.46 15.00 -7.29
CA ALA A 144 -13.35 15.87 -6.87
C ALA A 144 -12.10 15.66 -7.74
N VAL A 145 -11.84 14.42 -8.17
CA VAL A 145 -10.81 14.13 -9.18
C VAL A 145 -11.14 14.83 -10.50
N ALA A 146 -12.39 14.76 -10.96
CA ALA A 146 -12.85 15.44 -12.17
C ALA A 146 -12.70 16.97 -12.08
N VAL A 147 -13.04 17.57 -10.93
CA VAL A 147 -12.82 19.00 -10.67
C VAL A 147 -11.34 19.37 -10.85
N TYR A 148 -10.46 18.60 -10.21
CA TYR A 148 -9.03 18.85 -10.31
C TYR A 148 -8.54 18.71 -11.75
N ASP A 149 -8.84 17.60 -12.40
CA ASP A 149 -8.31 17.27 -13.73
C ASP A 149 -8.79 18.24 -14.83
N ILE A 150 -10.10 18.51 -14.86
CA ILE A 150 -10.73 19.32 -15.91
C ILE A 150 -10.50 20.82 -15.67
N HIS A 151 -10.64 21.29 -14.43
CA HIS A 151 -10.76 22.73 -14.15
C HIS A 151 -9.53 23.36 -13.47
N ILE A 152 -8.77 22.59 -12.68
CA ILE A 152 -7.56 23.05 -11.97
C ILE A 152 -6.31 22.74 -12.79
N LEU A 153 -5.99 21.45 -12.97
CA LEU A 153 -4.88 20.95 -13.77
C LEU A 153 -5.06 21.31 -15.25
N ARG A 154 -6.31 21.24 -15.73
CA ARG A 154 -6.70 21.48 -17.13
C ARG A 154 -5.92 20.60 -18.09
N ARG A 155 -5.81 19.32 -17.76
CA ARG A 155 -5.10 18.35 -18.60
C ARG A 155 -5.79 18.29 -19.99
N PRO A 156 -5.02 18.38 -21.09
CA PRO A 156 -5.58 18.29 -22.44
C PRO A 156 -6.38 16.99 -22.63
N GLY A 157 -7.63 17.11 -23.10
CA GLY A 157 -8.51 15.96 -23.32
C GLY A 157 -9.11 15.34 -22.06
N ALA A 158 -8.91 15.92 -20.87
CA ALA A 158 -9.36 15.30 -19.61
C ALA A 158 -10.84 14.95 -19.57
N ALA A 159 -11.70 15.80 -20.16
CA ALA A 159 -13.14 15.61 -20.17
C ALA A 159 -13.56 14.25 -20.77
N ASP A 160 -12.80 13.70 -21.71
CA ASP A 160 -13.11 12.44 -22.40
C ASP A 160 -13.03 11.22 -21.46
N ASP A 161 -12.34 11.34 -20.32
CA ASP A 161 -12.22 10.29 -19.30
C ASP A 161 -13.39 10.27 -18.30
N TYR A 162 -14.31 11.23 -18.41
CA TYR A 162 -15.44 11.41 -17.48
C TYR A 162 -16.78 11.35 -18.21
N ALA A 163 -17.77 10.69 -17.58
CA ALA A 163 -19.13 10.68 -18.08
C ALA A 163 -19.73 12.11 -18.13
N PRO A 164 -20.64 12.44 -19.07
CA PRO A 164 -21.15 13.80 -19.24
C PRO A 164 -21.79 14.40 -17.97
N ASP A 165 -22.46 13.58 -17.17
CA ASP A 165 -23.05 13.98 -15.88
C ASP A 165 -21.97 14.28 -14.82
N ALA A 166 -20.86 13.52 -14.80
CA ALA A 166 -19.71 13.80 -13.94
C ALA A 166 -19.01 15.10 -14.33
N GLN A 167 -18.90 15.40 -15.64
CA GLN A 167 -18.36 16.67 -16.13
C GLN A 167 -19.22 17.86 -15.66
N GLU A 168 -20.55 17.73 -15.74
CA GLU A 168 -21.47 18.77 -15.27
C GLU A 168 -21.36 19.00 -13.76
N ARG A 169 -21.36 17.92 -12.96
CA ARG A 169 -21.17 18.00 -11.50
C ARG A 169 -19.82 18.62 -11.14
N ALA A 170 -18.75 18.27 -11.85
CA ALA A 170 -17.43 18.86 -11.65
C ALA A 170 -17.43 20.37 -11.94
N ALA A 171 -18.05 20.81 -13.04
CA ALA A 171 -18.15 22.23 -13.38
C ALA A 171 -18.94 23.03 -12.32
N GLN A 172 -20.08 22.49 -11.87
CA GLN A 172 -20.89 23.09 -10.81
C GLN A 172 -20.12 23.19 -9.49
N ARG A 173 -19.43 22.11 -9.09
CA ARG A 173 -18.61 22.08 -7.87
C ARG A 173 -17.44 23.07 -7.95
N PHE A 174 -16.72 23.11 -9.07
CA PHE A 174 -15.62 24.06 -9.26
C PHE A 174 -16.08 25.52 -9.14
N ALA A 175 -17.24 25.85 -9.74
CA ALA A 175 -17.83 27.19 -9.67
C ALA A 175 -18.22 27.58 -8.22
N ALA A 176 -18.61 26.61 -7.40
CA ALA A 176 -18.95 26.82 -5.99
C ALA A 176 -17.74 26.89 -5.04
N MET A 177 -16.58 26.34 -5.44
CA MET A 177 -15.36 26.39 -4.64
C MET A 177 -14.71 27.78 -4.70
N ASP A 178 -14.30 28.29 -3.55
CA ASP A 178 -13.41 29.45 -3.47
C ASP A 178 -11.95 29.08 -3.81
N GLU A 179 -11.07 30.08 -3.85
CA GLU A 179 -9.65 29.88 -4.19
C GLU A 179 -8.93 28.99 -3.15
N ALA A 180 -9.25 29.14 -1.86
CA ALA A 180 -8.66 28.34 -0.81
C ALA A 180 -9.03 26.85 -0.94
N ALA A 181 -10.29 26.53 -1.22
CA ALA A 181 -10.75 25.17 -1.45
C ALA A 181 -10.12 24.54 -2.70
N ARG A 182 -9.95 25.32 -3.78
CA ARG A 182 -9.27 24.85 -5.00
C ARG A 182 -7.81 24.52 -4.74
N HIS A 183 -7.09 25.39 -4.05
CA HIS A 183 -5.70 25.14 -3.65
C HIS A 183 -5.58 23.97 -2.66
N ALA A 184 -6.54 23.79 -1.75
CA ALA A 184 -6.55 22.65 -0.82
C ALA A 184 -6.72 21.31 -1.56
N LEU A 185 -7.65 21.25 -2.52
CA LEU A 185 -7.85 20.07 -3.36
C LEU A 185 -6.62 19.77 -4.22
N GLU A 186 -6.07 20.79 -4.88
CA GLU A 186 -4.83 20.68 -5.65
C GLU A 186 -3.72 20.07 -4.80
N ARG A 187 -3.41 20.70 -3.65
CA ARG A 187 -2.39 20.21 -2.73
C ARG A 187 -2.66 18.78 -2.27
N THR A 188 -3.91 18.43 -1.98
CA THR A 188 -4.25 17.08 -1.53
C THR A 188 -3.91 16.03 -2.58
N ILE A 189 -4.16 16.32 -3.86
CA ILE A 189 -3.92 15.36 -4.95
C ILE A 189 -2.43 15.26 -5.31
N ILE A 190 -1.69 16.38 -5.31
CA ILE A 190 -0.29 16.40 -5.82
C ILE A 190 0.80 16.38 -4.76
N ALA A 191 0.46 16.53 -3.47
CA ALA A 191 1.47 16.69 -2.41
C ALA A 191 2.38 15.46 -2.20
N GLY A 192 2.04 14.30 -2.76
CA GLY A 192 2.69 13.04 -2.42
C GLY A 192 2.30 12.65 -0.99
N LEU A 193 1.30 11.78 -0.87
CA LEU A 193 0.82 11.35 0.45
C LEU A 193 1.89 10.52 1.19
N PRO A 194 1.87 10.39 2.53
CA PRO A 194 2.96 9.75 3.26
C PRO A 194 3.40 8.40 2.68
N GLY A 195 4.70 8.30 2.41
CA GLY A 195 5.29 7.12 1.78
C GLY A 195 5.22 7.10 0.25
N SER A 196 4.65 8.14 -0.38
CA SER A 196 4.89 8.48 -1.79
C SER A 196 6.32 8.98 -1.92
N GLU A 197 6.99 8.54 -2.98
CA GLU A 197 8.39 8.86 -3.24
C GLU A 197 8.54 10.01 -4.26
N GLU A 198 7.40 10.55 -4.73
CA GLU A 198 7.32 11.72 -5.62
C GLU A 198 6.27 12.73 -5.12
N SER A 199 6.53 14.02 -5.36
CA SER A 199 5.63 15.15 -5.12
C SER A 199 5.77 16.13 -6.26
N PHE A 200 4.67 16.79 -6.66
CA PHE A 200 4.64 17.64 -7.83
C PHE A 200 3.93 18.97 -7.53
N SER A 201 4.32 20.03 -8.24
CA SER A 201 3.36 21.11 -8.57
C SER A 201 2.48 20.69 -9.76
N SER A 202 1.28 21.26 -9.93
CA SER A 202 0.43 20.92 -11.09
C SER A 202 1.12 21.11 -12.44
N PRO A 203 1.92 22.17 -12.69
CA PRO A 203 2.68 22.27 -13.93
C PRO A 203 3.74 21.18 -14.12
N GLU A 204 4.38 20.72 -13.03
CA GLU A 204 5.32 19.59 -13.08
C GLU A 204 4.59 18.29 -13.36
N PHE A 205 3.47 18.06 -12.68
CA PHE A 205 2.63 16.88 -12.91
C PHE A 205 2.14 16.82 -14.36
N LEU A 206 1.68 17.93 -14.92
CA LEU A 206 1.26 18.00 -16.33
C LEU A 206 2.39 17.68 -17.30
N ARG A 207 3.63 18.10 -17.01
CA ARG A 207 4.80 17.72 -17.82
C ARG A 207 5.15 16.26 -17.64
N ALA A 208 5.05 15.73 -16.43
CA ALA A 208 5.36 14.33 -16.14
C ALA A 208 4.38 13.37 -16.83
N LEU A 209 3.10 13.77 -16.97
CA LEU A 209 2.10 13.03 -17.75
C LEU A 209 2.54 12.79 -19.21
N ASP A 210 3.27 13.71 -19.82
CA ASP A 210 3.75 13.57 -21.20
C ASP A 210 4.70 12.37 -21.37
N ALA A 211 5.46 12.00 -20.31
CA ALA A 211 6.31 10.82 -20.34
C ALA A 211 5.52 9.50 -20.48
N TYR A 212 4.21 9.53 -20.18
CA TYR A 212 3.30 8.39 -20.28
C TYR A 212 2.40 8.42 -21.52
N ARG A 213 2.54 9.42 -22.41
CA ARG A 213 1.65 9.60 -23.57
C ARG A 213 1.56 8.39 -24.53
N HIS A 214 2.58 7.53 -24.53
CA HIS A 214 2.67 6.31 -25.34
C HIS A 214 2.67 5.03 -24.50
N THR A 215 2.35 5.13 -23.22
CA THR A 215 2.35 4.02 -22.26
C THR A 215 0.92 3.76 -21.82
N ASP A 216 0.19 3.00 -22.62
CA ASP A 216 -1.14 2.50 -22.25
C ASP A 216 -1.05 1.35 -21.22
N ALA A 217 -2.20 0.75 -20.87
CA ALA A 217 -2.24 -0.32 -19.89
C ALA A 217 -1.48 -1.58 -20.33
N ASP A 218 -1.46 -1.92 -21.61
CA ASP A 218 -0.76 -3.11 -22.10
C ASP A 218 0.74 -2.88 -22.13
N GLN A 219 1.18 -1.69 -22.54
CA GLN A 219 2.57 -1.29 -22.47
C GLN A 219 3.08 -1.20 -21.02
N LEU A 220 2.28 -0.65 -20.10
CA LEU A 220 2.67 -0.59 -18.67
C LEU A 220 2.80 -2.00 -18.08
N ARG A 221 1.89 -2.93 -18.40
CA ARG A 221 2.02 -4.35 -18.01
C ARG A 221 3.29 -4.98 -18.58
N ALA A 222 3.58 -4.75 -19.86
CA ALA A 222 4.79 -5.28 -20.49
C ALA A 222 6.07 -4.73 -19.83
N ASN A 223 6.08 -3.44 -19.46
CA ASN A 223 7.18 -2.82 -18.73
C ASN A 223 7.33 -3.40 -17.32
N GLN A 224 6.23 -3.67 -16.61
CA GLN A 224 6.26 -4.32 -15.29
C GLN A 224 6.79 -5.75 -15.37
N VAL A 225 6.39 -6.53 -16.38
CA VAL A 225 6.92 -7.87 -16.63
C VAL A 225 8.42 -7.80 -16.87
N ALA A 226 8.88 -6.89 -17.73
CA ALA A 226 10.30 -6.71 -18.00
C ALA A 226 11.11 -6.30 -16.76
N PHE A 227 10.58 -5.42 -15.92
CA PHE A 227 11.18 -5.07 -14.64
C PHE A 227 11.36 -6.32 -13.77
N LEU A 228 10.29 -7.09 -13.56
CA LEU A 228 10.33 -8.29 -12.72
C LEU A 228 11.24 -9.37 -13.28
N GLU A 229 11.23 -9.64 -14.58
CA GLU A 229 12.15 -10.58 -15.22
C GLU A 229 13.62 -10.20 -14.96
N ALA A 230 13.92 -8.90 -14.89
CA ALA A 230 15.28 -8.41 -14.63
C ALA A 230 15.68 -8.44 -13.15
N VAL A 231 14.76 -8.20 -12.22
CA VAL A 231 15.10 -8.08 -10.78
C VAL A 231 14.81 -9.34 -9.95
N CYS A 232 13.86 -10.19 -10.37
CA CYS A 232 13.50 -11.41 -9.63
C CYS A 232 14.67 -12.37 -9.41
N PRO A 233 15.58 -12.62 -10.37
CA PRO A 233 16.74 -13.48 -10.13
C PRO A 233 17.63 -12.99 -8.98
N ALA A 234 17.87 -11.67 -8.89
CA ALA A 234 18.65 -11.09 -7.79
C ALA A 234 17.91 -11.19 -6.45
N ALA A 235 16.58 -11.06 -6.46
CA ALA A 235 15.76 -11.26 -5.27
C ALA A 235 15.79 -12.71 -4.78
N GLU A 236 15.70 -13.70 -5.69
CA GLU A 236 15.83 -15.11 -5.33
C GLU A 236 17.21 -15.44 -4.74
N GLU A 237 18.30 -14.95 -5.35
CA GLU A 237 19.66 -15.11 -4.83
C GLU A 237 19.84 -14.49 -3.44
N ALA A 238 19.22 -13.33 -3.21
CA ALA A 238 19.27 -12.61 -1.94
C ALA A 238 18.31 -13.18 -0.87
N GLY A 239 17.47 -14.18 -1.20
CA GLY A 239 16.44 -14.69 -0.30
C GLY A 239 15.32 -13.68 0.00
N VAL A 240 15.09 -12.73 -0.91
CA VAL A 240 14.10 -11.67 -0.81
C VAL A 240 12.87 -11.98 -1.66
N GLN A 241 11.68 -11.76 -1.12
CA GLN A 241 10.44 -11.71 -1.88
C GLN A 241 10.07 -10.26 -2.20
N LEU A 242 9.92 -9.94 -3.49
CA LEU A 242 9.39 -8.67 -3.97
C LEU A 242 7.87 -8.75 -3.97
N VAL A 243 7.20 -7.94 -3.16
CA VAL A 243 5.74 -7.98 -3.02
C VAL A 243 5.12 -6.73 -3.64
N VAL A 244 4.38 -6.90 -4.74
CA VAL A 244 3.72 -5.77 -5.40
C VAL A 244 2.54 -5.31 -4.58
N HIS A 245 2.44 -4.02 -4.27
CA HIS A 245 1.25 -3.41 -3.69
C HIS A 245 0.27 -3.03 -4.81
N PRO A 246 -1.04 -3.24 -4.62
CA PRO A 246 -2.06 -2.84 -5.60
C PRO A 246 -2.12 -1.33 -5.83
N ASP A 247 -2.74 -0.96 -6.93
CA ASP A 247 -3.07 0.44 -7.21
C ASP A 247 -4.09 0.98 -6.18
N ASP A 248 -3.92 2.25 -5.75
CA ASP A 248 -4.86 2.92 -4.83
C ASP A 248 -5.19 4.36 -5.29
N PRO A 249 -6.35 4.61 -5.93
CA PRO A 249 -7.42 3.67 -6.16
C PRO A 249 -7.10 2.64 -7.26
N PRO A 250 -7.76 1.46 -7.23
CA PRO A 250 -7.59 0.38 -8.20
C PRO A 250 -8.36 0.61 -9.51
N PHE A 251 -8.16 1.78 -10.12
CA PHE A 251 -8.68 2.13 -11.43
C PHE A 251 -7.93 3.35 -12.01
N PRO A 252 -7.92 3.52 -13.36
CA PRO A 252 -7.23 4.63 -14.01
C PRO A 252 -7.67 6.02 -13.50
N ILE A 253 -6.70 6.91 -13.36
CA ILE A 253 -6.90 8.32 -12.97
C ILE A 253 -5.99 9.22 -13.83
N PHE A 254 -6.45 10.42 -14.16
CA PHE A 254 -5.66 11.43 -14.92
C PHE A 254 -5.13 10.93 -16.28
N GLY A 255 -5.85 10.02 -16.94
CA GLY A 255 -5.42 9.40 -18.20
C GLY A 255 -4.30 8.37 -18.04
N LEU A 256 -3.87 8.07 -16.81
CA LEU A 256 -2.81 7.09 -16.53
C LEU A 256 -3.40 5.69 -16.28
N PRO A 257 -2.78 4.63 -16.85
CA PRO A 257 -3.20 3.27 -16.56
C PRO A 257 -2.85 2.84 -15.13
N ARG A 258 -3.65 1.94 -14.59
CA ARG A 258 -3.44 1.23 -13.31
C ARG A 258 -3.58 -0.27 -13.59
N VAL A 259 -2.51 -1.04 -13.35
CA VAL A 259 -2.34 -2.41 -13.89
C VAL A 259 -2.15 -3.49 -12.82
N VAL A 260 -2.34 -3.16 -11.55
CA VAL A 260 -2.40 -4.07 -10.40
C VAL A 260 -3.66 -3.74 -9.58
N SER A 261 -4.82 -3.78 -10.24
CA SER A 261 -6.08 -3.29 -9.70
C SER A 261 -7.10 -4.41 -9.40
N THR A 262 -6.94 -5.58 -10.04
CA THR A 262 -7.86 -6.73 -9.93
C THR A 262 -7.11 -8.03 -9.69
N GLU A 263 -7.81 -9.08 -9.25
CA GLU A 263 -7.25 -10.43 -9.18
C GLU A 263 -6.69 -10.89 -10.53
N ARG A 264 -7.38 -10.57 -11.63
CA ARG A 264 -6.96 -10.94 -12.98
C ARG A 264 -5.61 -10.34 -13.34
N ASP A 265 -5.37 -9.08 -12.97
CA ASP A 265 -4.08 -8.43 -13.24
C ASP A 265 -2.94 -9.14 -12.49
N VAL A 266 -3.14 -9.44 -11.20
CA VAL A 266 -2.15 -10.14 -10.38
C VAL A 266 -1.89 -11.56 -10.89
N ALA A 267 -2.96 -12.30 -11.21
CA ALA A 267 -2.83 -13.66 -11.75
C ALA A 267 -2.09 -13.68 -13.09
N ALA A 268 -2.36 -12.72 -13.97
CA ALA A 268 -1.64 -12.57 -15.23
C ALA A 268 -0.16 -12.24 -15.00
N LEU A 269 0.16 -11.35 -14.05
CA LEU A 269 1.54 -11.01 -13.69
C LEU A 269 2.32 -12.23 -13.18
N PHE A 270 1.71 -13.04 -12.30
CA PHE A 270 2.32 -14.27 -11.80
C PHE A 270 2.48 -15.35 -12.87
N ALA A 271 1.50 -15.48 -13.77
CA ALA A 271 1.62 -16.39 -14.91
C ALA A 271 2.74 -15.98 -15.87
N ARG A 272 2.96 -14.66 -16.02
CA ARG A 272 4.02 -14.15 -16.90
C ARG A 272 5.41 -14.22 -16.30
N VAL A 273 5.55 -13.98 -14.99
CA VAL A 273 6.82 -14.07 -14.27
C VAL A 273 6.68 -15.07 -13.11
N PRO A 274 6.85 -16.39 -13.37
CA PRO A 274 6.57 -17.44 -12.39
C PRO A 274 7.68 -17.62 -11.32
N SER A 275 8.59 -16.65 -11.16
CA SER A 275 9.60 -16.62 -10.10
C SER A 275 8.96 -16.61 -8.72
N ARG A 276 9.50 -17.33 -7.72
CA ARG A 276 8.95 -17.33 -6.35
C ARG A 276 9.13 -16.00 -5.64
N ALA A 277 10.12 -15.22 -6.04
CA ALA A 277 10.35 -13.87 -5.52
C ALA A 277 9.28 -12.88 -5.96
N ASN A 278 8.49 -13.15 -7.01
CA ASN A 278 7.40 -12.28 -7.45
C ASN A 278 6.12 -12.50 -6.60
N GLY A 279 6.00 -11.82 -5.47
CA GLY A 279 4.89 -11.92 -4.53
C GLY A 279 3.88 -10.77 -4.60
N LEU A 280 2.90 -10.82 -3.70
CA LEU A 280 1.84 -9.84 -3.52
C LEU A 280 1.89 -9.25 -2.11
N CYS A 281 1.82 -7.92 -2.03
CA CYS A 281 1.41 -7.21 -0.84
C CYS A 281 -0.11 -7.05 -0.93
N PHE A 282 -0.84 -7.93 -0.24
CA PHE A 282 -2.28 -7.95 -0.34
C PHE A 282 -2.87 -6.88 0.56
N CYS A 283 -3.27 -5.76 -0.05
CA CYS A 283 -3.94 -4.65 0.63
C CYS A 283 -5.45 -4.72 0.46
N THR A 284 -6.14 -5.01 1.56
CA THR A 284 -7.60 -5.11 1.58
C THR A 284 -8.28 -3.76 1.34
N GLY A 285 -7.66 -2.65 1.76
CA GLY A 285 -8.22 -1.32 1.53
C GLY A 285 -8.15 -0.87 0.08
N SER A 286 -7.01 -1.13 -0.59
CA SER A 286 -6.83 -0.79 -2.00
C SER A 286 -7.67 -1.67 -2.91
N PHE A 287 -7.52 -3.00 -2.85
CA PHE A 287 -8.35 -3.89 -3.68
C PHE A 287 -9.83 -3.76 -3.32
N GLY A 288 -10.15 -3.52 -2.05
CA GLY A 288 -11.50 -3.35 -1.54
C GLY A 288 -12.18 -2.06 -1.95
N ALA A 289 -11.47 -1.09 -2.54
CA ALA A 289 -12.10 0.09 -3.15
C ALA A 289 -12.86 -0.24 -4.46
N ARG A 290 -12.83 -1.50 -4.90
CA ARG A 290 -13.76 -2.04 -5.90
C ARG A 290 -14.64 -3.11 -5.28
N LEU A 291 -15.95 -3.01 -5.52
CA LEU A 291 -16.92 -4.02 -5.09
C LEU A 291 -16.84 -5.34 -5.89
N ASP A 292 -16.18 -5.35 -7.05
CA ASP A 292 -16.02 -6.54 -7.90
C ASP A 292 -14.81 -7.42 -7.52
N ASN A 293 -13.99 -6.99 -6.55
CA ASN A 293 -12.89 -7.80 -6.02
C ASN A 293 -13.37 -8.67 -4.84
N ASP A 294 -13.32 -10.00 -5.01
CA ASP A 294 -13.59 -10.99 -3.96
C ASP A 294 -12.37 -11.15 -3.04
N LEU A 295 -12.23 -10.27 -2.04
CA LEU A 295 -11.03 -10.25 -1.19
C LEU A 295 -10.75 -11.58 -0.47
N PRO A 296 -11.72 -12.23 0.21
CA PRO A 296 -11.47 -13.53 0.84
C PRO A 296 -11.07 -14.60 -0.18
N GLY A 297 -11.73 -14.66 -1.35
CA GLY A 297 -11.36 -15.62 -2.38
C GLY A 297 -10.01 -15.35 -3.03
N MET A 298 -9.61 -14.08 -3.17
CA MET A 298 -8.27 -13.71 -3.62
C MET A 298 -7.20 -14.24 -2.65
N VAL A 299 -7.40 -14.13 -1.34
CA VAL A 299 -6.49 -14.76 -0.35
C VAL A 299 -6.42 -16.27 -0.57
N ARG A 300 -7.56 -16.93 -0.80
CA ARG A 300 -7.61 -18.38 -1.01
C ARG A 300 -6.84 -18.81 -2.27
N ARG A 301 -7.01 -18.07 -3.38
CA ARG A 301 -6.48 -18.41 -4.72
C ARG A 301 -5.03 -17.96 -4.92
N LEU A 302 -4.66 -16.79 -4.39
CA LEU A 302 -3.33 -16.18 -4.54
C LEU A 302 -2.42 -16.38 -3.32
N GLY A 303 -2.93 -16.96 -2.23
CA GLY A 303 -2.30 -16.97 -0.91
C GLY A 303 -0.84 -17.43 -0.85
N SER A 304 -0.46 -18.43 -1.67
CA SER A 304 0.93 -18.93 -1.73
C SER A 304 1.95 -17.87 -2.21
N ARG A 305 1.47 -16.77 -2.78
CA ARG A 305 2.27 -15.63 -3.26
C ARG A 305 2.11 -14.39 -2.38
N ILE A 306 1.23 -14.41 -1.37
CA ILE A 306 1.07 -13.29 -0.45
C ILE A 306 2.25 -13.29 0.53
N GLY A 307 3.15 -12.33 0.37
CA GLY A 307 4.31 -12.15 1.24
C GLY A 307 4.09 -11.12 2.33
N PHE A 308 3.11 -10.22 2.14
CA PHE A 308 2.83 -9.13 3.07
C PHE A 308 1.34 -8.73 3.01
N LEU A 309 0.80 -8.26 4.13
CA LEU A 309 -0.61 -7.93 4.30
C LEU A 309 -0.77 -6.49 4.79
N HIS A 310 -1.61 -5.72 4.10
CA HIS A 310 -2.18 -4.50 4.66
C HIS A 310 -3.64 -4.77 4.94
N LEU A 311 -3.98 -4.78 6.23
CA LEU A 311 -5.33 -5.10 6.69
C LEU A 311 -5.97 -3.81 7.17
N ARG A 312 -6.71 -3.15 6.29
CA ARG A 312 -7.60 -2.01 6.56
C ARG A 312 -8.88 -2.14 5.73
N ALA A 313 -9.86 -1.28 5.97
CA ALA A 313 -11.11 -1.29 5.21
C ALA A 313 -11.44 0.11 4.68
N VAL A 314 -12.18 0.14 3.58
CA VAL A 314 -12.86 1.34 3.10
C VAL A 314 -14.37 1.11 3.17
N ALA A 315 -15.14 2.19 3.25
CA ALA A 315 -16.59 2.18 3.14
C ALA A 315 -17.00 2.94 1.88
N HIS A 316 -17.78 2.31 1.01
CA HIS A 316 -18.29 2.94 -0.20
C HIS A 316 -19.50 3.81 0.13
N GLU A 317 -19.50 5.02 -0.41
CA GLU A 317 -20.64 5.93 -0.35
C GLU A 317 -21.41 5.91 -1.67
N ALA A 318 -20.68 5.73 -2.78
CA ALA A 318 -21.21 5.62 -4.14
C ALA A 318 -20.16 4.96 -5.05
N GLU A 319 -20.46 4.84 -6.34
CA GLU A 319 -19.49 4.38 -7.33
C GLU A 319 -18.25 5.31 -7.32
N ARG A 320 -17.06 4.73 -7.07
CA ARG A 320 -15.78 5.47 -6.97
C ARG A 320 -15.78 6.60 -5.94
N VAL A 321 -16.58 6.46 -4.88
CA VAL A 321 -16.55 7.34 -3.71
C VAL A 321 -16.46 6.48 -2.46
N PHE A 322 -15.39 6.66 -1.70
CA PHE A 322 -15.14 5.89 -0.49
C PHE A 322 -14.30 6.67 0.52
N HIS A 323 -14.45 6.34 1.80
CA HIS A 323 -13.55 6.79 2.86
C HIS A 323 -12.91 5.61 3.58
N GLU A 324 -11.78 5.85 4.23
CA GLU A 324 -11.15 4.87 5.13
C GLU A 324 -12.11 4.59 6.28
N ALA A 325 -12.48 3.32 6.47
CA ALA A 325 -13.39 2.88 7.50
C ALA A 325 -12.64 2.41 8.76
N GLU A 326 -13.38 2.04 9.81
CA GLU A 326 -12.82 1.25 10.91
C GLU A 326 -12.35 -0.12 10.41
N HIS A 327 -11.32 -0.72 11.00
CA HIS A 327 -10.65 -1.91 10.44
C HIS A 327 -11.55 -3.15 10.34
N LEU A 328 -12.43 -3.35 11.32
CA LEU A 328 -13.44 -4.42 11.29
C LEU A 328 -14.77 -3.96 10.68
N GLY A 329 -14.89 -2.67 10.38
CA GLY A 329 -16.01 -2.08 9.66
C GLY A 329 -15.77 -2.04 8.15
N GLY A 330 -16.61 -1.29 7.45
CA GLY A 330 -16.55 -1.12 6.00
C GLY A 330 -16.83 -2.40 5.21
N ASP A 331 -16.35 -2.42 3.97
CA ASP A 331 -16.77 -3.40 2.97
C ASP A 331 -15.74 -4.52 2.73
N ALA A 332 -14.62 -4.52 3.45
CA ALA A 332 -13.51 -5.45 3.23
C ALA A 332 -13.81 -6.91 3.67
N GLN A 333 -14.92 -7.15 4.38
CA GLN A 333 -15.25 -8.45 4.98
C GLN A 333 -14.09 -9.00 5.84
N MET A 334 -13.51 -8.14 6.70
CA MET A 334 -12.25 -8.41 7.39
C MET A 334 -12.22 -9.74 8.15
N ALA A 335 -13.33 -10.13 8.79
CA ALA A 335 -13.45 -11.43 9.45
C ALA A 335 -13.23 -12.62 8.50
N ALA A 336 -13.80 -12.57 7.29
CA ALA A 336 -13.63 -13.60 6.27
C ALA A 336 -12.21 -13.59 5.70
N VAL A 337 -11.64 -12.40 5.44
CA VAL A 337 -10.26 -12.26 4.98
C VAL A 337 -9.28 -12.87 5.98
N VAL A 338 -9.38 -12.49 7.26
CA VAL A 338 -8.49 -13.02 8.31
C VAL A 338 -8.71 -14.53 8.52
N ALA A 339 -9.94 -15.04 8.36
CA ALA A 339 -10.18 -16.48 8.42
C ALA A 339 -9.44 -17.25 7.31
N GLU A 340 -9.41 -16.72 6.09
CA GLU A 340 -8.64 -17.30 4.97
C GLU A 340 -7.14 -17.18 5.20
N ILE A 341 -6.66 -16.07 5.77
CA ILE A 341 -5.24 -15.90 6.14
C ILE A 341 -4.84 -16.91 7.22
N VAL A 342 -5.64 -17.09 8.26
CA VAL A 342 -5.39 -18.09 9.31
C VAL A 342 -5.37 -19.50 8.73
N ALA A 343 -6.29 -19.82 7.80
CA ALA A 343 -6.30 -21.10 7.11
C ALA A 343 -5.05 -21.30 6.23
N LEU A 344 -4.60 -20.25 5.55
CA LEU A 344 -3.37 -20.21 4.76
C LEU A 344 -2.13 -20.44 5.64
N SER A 345 -1.98 -19.67 6.73
CA SER A 345 -0.87 -19.80 7.68
C SER A 345 -0.81 -21.19 8.30
N ALA A 346 -1.96 -21.79 8.62
CA ALA A 346 -2.03 -23.17 9.10
C ALA A 346 -1.63 -24.20 8.03
N ARG A 347 -2.05 -24.00 6.78
CA ARG A 347 -1.73 -24.91 5.67
C ARG A 347 -0.26 -24.86 5.27
N GLU A 348 0.32 -23.67 5.25
CA GLU A 348 1.70 -23.44 4.79
C GLU A 348 2.72 -23.39 5.93
N GLN A 349 2.26 -23.48 7.18
CA GLN A 349 3.09 -23.40 8.39
C GLN A 349 4.03 -22.19 8.37
N ARG A 350 3.49 -21.02 7.99
CA ARG A 350 4.23 -19.76 7.96
C ARG A 350 3.45 -18.61 8.58
N ALA A 351 4.17 -17.69 9.20
CA ALA A 351 3.67 -16.37 9.55
C ALA A 351 3.76 -15.45 8.32
N ILE A 352 2.75 -14.59 8.13
CA ILE A 352 2.78 -13.54 7.11
C ILE A 352 2.86 -12.21 7.85
N PRO A 353 3.82 -11.32 7.55
CA PRO A 353 3.82 -9.99 8.13
C PRO A 353 2.55 -9.24 7.72
N MET A 354 2.01 -8.47 8.66
CA MET A 354 0.84 -7.63 8.45
C MET A 354 1.06 -6.26 9.07
N ARG A 355 0.43 -5.23 8.51
CA ARG A 355 0.23 -3.93 9.17
C ARG A 355 -1.25 -3.54 9.15
N PRO A 356 -1.73 -2.76 10.14
CA PRO A 356 -3.08 -2.16 10.11
C PRO A 356 -3.25 -1.10 9.00
N ASP A 357 -2.18 -0.84 8.25
CA ASP A 357 -2.09 0.17 7.21
C ASP A 357 -2.43 1.59 7.69
N HIS A 358 -3.59 2.12 7.30
CA HIS A 358 -4.09 3.42 7.72
C HIS A 358 -4.95 3.32 8.99
N GLY A 359 -5.04 4.43 9.72
CA GLY A 359 -5.97 4.59 10.81
C GLY A 359 -6.55 6.00 10.83
N HIS A 360 -7.75 6.13 11.39
CA HIS A 360 -8.37 7.43 11.63
C HIS A 360 -7.49 8.31 12.53
N GLN A 361 -7.59 9.62 12.36
CA GLN A 361 -7.08 10.55 13.36
C GLN A 361 -8.10 10.62 14.50
N LEU A 362 -7.70 10.19 15.68
CA LEU A 362 -8.57 9.99 16.85
C LEU A 362 -7.98 10.66 18.09
N ALA A 363 -8.85 11.05 19.02
CA ALA A 363 -8.47 11.49 20.37
C ALA A 363 -7.31 12.52 20.36
N ASP A 364 -6.23 12.27 21.12
CA ASP A 364 -5.07 13.18 21.21
C ASP A 364 -4.39 13.45 19.86
N ASP A 365 -4.55 12.56 18.87
CA ASP A 365 -3.95 12.77 17.55
C ASP A 365 -4.68 13.87 16.76
N LEU A 366 -5.94 14.21 17.08
CA LEU A 366 -6.67 15.33 16.47
C LEU A 366 -6.03 16.69 16.77
N GLN A 367 -5.25 16.79 17.85
CA GLN A 367 -4.55 18.01 18.25
C GLN A 367 -3.09 18.06 17.76
N LYS A 368 -2.68 17.12 16.89
CA LYS A 368 -1.31 17.00 16.40
C LYS A 368 -1.25 17.20 14.89
N THR A 369 -0.13 17.70 14.41
CA THR A 369 0.26 17.51 13.01
C THR A 369 0.63 16.05 12.81
N THR A 370 -0.14 15.33 11.99
CA THR A 370 0.08 13.92 11.69
C THR A 370 0.37 13.73 10.22
N ASN A 371 1.03 12.62 9.90
CA ASN A 371 1.07 12.12 8.53
C ASN A 371 -0.33 11.58 8.19
N PRO A 372 -1.01 12.05 7.11
CA PRO A 372 -2.36 11.63 6.76
C PRO A 372 -2.54 10.11 6.74
N GLY A 373 -3.44 9.58 7.58
CA GLY A 373 -3.70 8.14 7.74
C GLY A 373 -2.68 7.38 8.60
N TYR A 374 -1.61 8.03 9.05
CA TYR A 374 -0.51 7.41 9.80
C TYR A 374 -0.39 7.93 11.24
N SER A 375 -1.47 8.50 11.79
CA SER A 375 -1.59 8.76 13.23
C SER A 375 -1.36 7.47 14.04
N LEU A 376 -0.97 7.59 15.31
CA LEU A 376 -0.65 6.42 16.13
C LEU A 376 -1.93 5.73 16.61
N ILE A 377 -2.87 6.50 17.17
CA ILE A 377 -3.99 5.97 17.94
C ILE A 377 -4.94 5.17 17.05
N GLY A 378 -5.26 5.68 15.85
CA GLY A 378 -6.10 4.95 14.89
C GLY A 378 -5.48 3.64 14.42
N ARG A 379 -4.18 3.65 14.10
CA ARG A 379 -3.47 2.43 13.67
C ARG A 379 -3.28 1.44 14.83
N LEU A 380 -3.06 1.93 16.05
CA LEU A 380 -3.02 1.11 17.26
C LEU A 380 -4.36 0.39 17.48
N ARG A 381 -5.48 1.13 17.40
CA ARG A 381 -6.83 0.56 17.51
C ARG A 381 -7.02 -0.56 16.48
N GLY A 382 -6.75 -0.29 15.21
CA GLY A 382 -6.85 -1.28 14.14
C GLY A 382 -5.98 -2.52 14.36
N LEU A 383 -4.72 -2.33 14.78
CA LEU A 383 -3.83 -3.45 15.07
C LEU A 383 -4.33 -4.30 16.25
N ALA A 384 -4.92 -3.68 17.27
CA ALA A 384 -5.51 -4.39 18.40
C ALA A 384 -6.78 -5.18 18.00
N GLU A 385 -7.64 -4.59 17.19
CA GLU A 385 -8.84 -5.25 16.63
C GLU A 385 -8.47 -6.49 15.81
N LEU A 386 -7.53 -6.34 14.88
CA LEU A 386 -7.06 -7.42 14.01
C LEU A 386 -6.39 -8.55 14.78
N ARG A 387 -5.59 -8.21 15.80
CA ARG A 387 -4.98 -9.18 16.72
C ARG A 387 -6.04 -9.98 17.47
N GLY A 388 -7.07 -9.30 17.99
CA GLY A 388 -8.19 -9.95 18.67
C GLY A 388 -8.93 -10.91 17.75
N LEU A 389 -9.23 -10.47 16.53
CA LEU A 389 -9.88 -11.28 15.49
C LEU A 389 -9.07 -12.52 15.13
N GLU A 390 -7.77 -12.38 14.86
CA GLU A 390 -6.88 -13.51 14.56
C GLU A 390 -6.86 -14.52 15.71
N HIS A 391 -6.66 -14.04 16.95
CA HIS A 391 -6.62 -14.89 18.14
C HIS A 391 -7.93 -15.68 18.31
N GLY A 392 -9.07 -15.01 18.15
CA GLY A 392 -10.39 -15.64 18.24
C GLY A 392 -10.59 -16.71 17.16
N LEU A 393 -10.21 -16.43 15.92
CA LEU A 393 -10.33 -17.36 14.79
C LEU A 393 -9.42 -18.59 14.95
N ILE A 394 -8.18 -18.41 15.41
CA ILE A 394 -7.28 -19.54 15.71
C ILE A 394 -7.86 -20.41 16.83
N HIS A 395 -8.35 -19.79 17.91
CA HIS A 395 -8.96 -20.53 19.02
C HIS A 395 -10.20 -21.32 18.58
N ALA A 396 -11.09 -20.70 17.81
CA ALA A 396 -12.30 -21.34 17.29
C ALA A 396 -11.96 -22.57 16.43
N ARG A 397 -10.94 -22.47 15.55
CA ARG A 397 -10.48 -23.59 14.71
C ARG A 397 -9.92 -24.76 15.53
N GLN A 398 -9.24 -24.49 16.64
CA GLN A 398 -8.73 -25.54 17.52
C GLN A 398 -9.87 -26.29 18.22
N MET A 399 -10.93 -25.59 18.58
CA MET A 399 -12.12 -26.20 19.20
C MET A 399 -12.91 -27.07 18.22
N THR A 400 -13.07 -26.64 16.96
CA THR A 400 -13.75 -27.44 15.94
C THR A 400 -12.91 -28.62 15.45
N GLY A 401 -11.58 -28.48 15.40
CA GLY A 401 -10.67 -29.57 15.03
C GLY A 401 -10.49 -30.65 16.10
N ALA A 402 -10.74 -30.33 17.38
CA ALA A 402 -10.69 -31.29 18.49
C ALA A 402 -12.00 -32.08 18.69
N THR A 403 -13.06 -31.74 17.95
CA THR A 403 -14.40 -32.35 18.04
C THR A 403 -14.75 -33.23 16.83
N ALA A 404 -13.85 -33.36 15.86
CA ALA A 404 -13.89 -34.32 14.75
C ALA A 404 -12.85 -35.41 14.97
#